data_AF-A0A2X2CGW6-F1
#
_entry.id   AF-A0A2X2CGW6-F1
#
_cell.length_a   1.000
_cell.length_b   1.000
_cell.length_c   1.000
_cell.angle_alpha   90.00
_cell.angle_beta   90.00
_cell.angle_gamma   90.00
#
_symmetry.space_group_name_H-M   'P 1'
#
loop_
_entity.id
_entity.type
_entity.pdbx_description
1 polymer ?
#
loop_
_entity_poly.entity_id
_entity_poly.type
_entity_poly.pdbx_seq_one_letter_code
_entity_poly.pdbx_strand_id
1 'polypeptide(L)'
;MLSAPAYHKGDLRRMLIVLAAIETLEEPSFAGVAEATGLDFKTVNDLLAKAQEQAGVVIEKTKISHRHVRYAITDWGPVIKKSGAIMAFKGELGSVETSVSRNRSLRKSNEKGA
;
A
#
# COMPACT_ATOMS: atom_id res chain seq x y z
N MET A 1 -12.88 11.07 -1.88
CA MET A 1 -11.87 10.35 -2.66
C MET A 1 -10.60 10.31 -1.82
N LEU A 2 -10.10 9.11 -1.45
CA LEU A 2 -8.85 8.99 -0.70
C LEU A 2 -7.70 9.20 -1.69
N SER A 3 -6.82 10.17 -1.41
CA SER A 3 -5.62 10.44 -2.19
C SER A 3 -4.40 9.98 -1.39
N ALA A 4 -3.54 9.18 -2.00
CA ALA A 4 -2.35 8.67 -1.34
C ALA A 4 -1.35 9.79 -1.03
N PRO A 5 -0.51 9.65 0.02
CA PRO A 5 0.57 10.59 0.28
C PRO A 5 1.56 10.68 -0.90
N ALA A 6 2.11 11.88 -1.13
CA ALA A 6 3.16 12.08 -2.11
C ALA A 6 4.52 11.63 -1.55
N TYR A 7 5.15 10.68 -2.23
CA TYR A 7 6.49 10.18 -1.89
C TYR A 7 7.52 10.58 -2.95
N HIS A 8 8.77 10.83 -2.51
CA HIS A 8 9.86 11.23 -3.40
C HIS A 8 10.27 10.14 -4.40
N LYS A 9 10.87 10.54 -5.52
CA LYS A 9 11.41 9.60 -6.51
C LYS A 9 12.44 8.67 -5.86
N GLY A 10 12.31 7.37 -6.13
CA GLY A 10 13.16 6.33 -5.54
C GLY A 10 12.61 5.73 -4.25
N ASP A 11 11.59 6.31 -3.63
CA ASP A 11 10.97 5.77 -2.42
C ASP A 11 10.14 4.51 -2.74
N LEU A 12 10.41 3.41 -2.04
CA LEU A 12 9.69 2.14 -2.14
C LEU A 12 8.19 2.32 -1.93
N ARG A 13 7.77 3.27 -1.08
CA ARG A 13 6.36 3.51 -0.78
C ARG A 13 5.56 3.91 -2.01
N ARG A 14 6.19 4.46 -3.05
CA ARG A 14 5.52 4.71 -4.35
C ARG A 14 5.02 3.42 -4.99
N MET A 15 5.81 2.34 -4.94
CA MET A 15 5.38 1.04 -5.43
C MET A 15 4.25 0.47 -4.56
N LEU A 16 4.37 0.63 -3.24
CA LEU A 16 3.37 0.14 -2.29
C LEU A 16 2.01 0.80 -2.47
N ILE A 17 1.95 2.12 -2.68
CA ILE A 17 0.68 2.81 -2.91
C ILE A 17 0.03 2.42 -4.25
N VAL A 18 0.82 2.09 -5.28
CA VAL A 18 0.30 1.59 -6.56
C VAL A 18 -0.37 0.23 -6.37
N LEU A 19 0.27 -0.69 -5.65
CA LEU A 19 -0.29 -2.02 -5.36
C LEU A 19 -1.54 -1.92 -4.47
N ALA A 20 -1.50 -1.06 -3.44
CA ALA A 20 -2.65 -0.82 -2.59
C ALA A 20 -3.81 -0.16 -3.34
N ALA A 21 -3.55 0.73 -4.30
CA ALA A 21 -4.60 1.30 -5.14
C ALA A 21 -5.32 0.19 -5.94
N ILE A 22 -4.58 -0.78 -6.50
CA ILE A 22 -5.20 -1.93 -7.19
C ILE A 22 -6.10 -2.72 -6.23
N GLU A 23 -5.65 -2.92 -5.00
CA GLU A 23 -6.40 -3.70 -4.01
C GLU A 23 -7.63 -2.98 -3.43
N THR A 24 -7.58 -1.65 -3.35
CA THR A 24 -8.59 -0.86 -2.61
C THR A 24 -9.64 -0.21 -3.50
N LEU A 25 -9.36 -0.02 -4.79
CA LEU A 25 -10.33 0.53 -5.73
C LEU A 25 -11.43 -0.50 -6.03
N GLU A 26 -12.68 -0.04 -6.05
CA GLU A 26 -13.82 -0.88 -6.44
C GLU A 26 -13.70 -1.36 -7.90
N GLU A 27 -13.24 -0.47 -8.78
CA GLU A 27 -12.89 -0.78 -10.16
C GLU A 27 -11.44 -0.39 -10.46
N PRO A 28 -10.48 -1.29 -10.17
CA PRO A 28 -9.07 -1.02 -10.41
C PRO A 28 -8.78 -0.90 -11.90
N SER A 29 -8.75 0.33 -12.41
CA SER A 29 -8.32 0.64 -13.77
C SER A 29 -6.95 1.33 -13.72
N PHE A 30 -6.23 1.28 -14.83
CA PHE A 30 -4.92 1.93 -14.90
C PHE A 30 -5.01 3.45 -14.65
N ALA A 31 -6.05 4.09 -15.18
CA ALA A 31 -6.32 5.50 -14.96
C ALA A 31 -6.71 5.79 -13.50
N GLY A 32 -7.58 4.97 -12.90
CA GLY A 32 -7.98 5.10 -11.51
C GLY A 32 -6.82 4.93 -10.53
N VAL A 33 -5.89 4.02 -10.82
CA VAL A 33 -4.66 3.84 -10.02
C VAL A 33 -3.77 5.09 -10.07
N ALA A 34 -3.57 5.67 -11.26
CA ALA A 34 -2.79 6.89 -11.42
C ALA A 34 -3.41 8.08 -10.68
N GLU A 35 -4.73 8.24 -10.78
CA GLU A 35 -5.48 9.28 -10.08
C GLU A 35 -5.41 9.10 -8.56
N ALA A 36 -5.66 7.89 -8.05
CA ALA A 36 -5.65 7.61 -6.62
C ALA A 36 -4.26 7.79 -5.97
N THR A 37 -3.19 7.56 -6.74
CA THR A 37 -1.81 7.69 -6.27
C THR A 37 -1.16 9.04 -6.56
N GLY A 38 -1.78 9.88 -7.41
CA GLY A 38 -1.19 11.13 -7.90
C GLY A 38 0.06 10.92 -8.77
N LEU A 39 0.25 9.72 -9.33
CA LEU A 39 1.41 9.37 -10.16
C LEU A 39 1.04 9.41 -11.63
N ASP A 40 1.99 9.83 -12.48
CA ASP A 40 1.82 9.75 -13.92
C ASP A 40 1.78 8.28 -14.42
N PHE A 41 1.17 8.08 -15.59
CA PHE A 41 1.01 6.76 -16.21
C PHE A 41 2.33 6.03 -16.44
N LYS A 42 3.39 6.73 -16.83
CA LYS A 42 4.69 6.11 -17.07
C LYS A 42 5.24 5.56 -15.75
N THR A 43 5.17 6.34 -14.68
CA THR A 43 5.61 5.95 -13.35
C THR A 43 4.79 4.78 -12.82
N VAL A 44 3.47 4.77 -12.97
CA VAL A 44 2.62 3.64 -12.55
C VAL A 44 3.05 2.37 -13.30
N ASN A 45 3.19 2.44 -14.62
CA ASN A 45 3.62 1.29 -15.41
C ASN A 45 5.00 0.75 -14.98
N ASP A 46 5.97 1.65 -14.78
CA ASP A 46 7.33 1.29 -14.35
C ASP A 46 7.32 0.63 -12.96
N LEU A 47 6.46 1.09 -12.03
CA LEU A 47 6.36 0.54 -10.69
C LEU A 47 5.66 -0.83 -10.67
N LEU A 48 4.64 -1.03 -11.51
CA LEU A 48 4.01 -2.34 -11.69
C LEU A 48 5.00 -3.36 -12.22
N ALA A 49 5.75 -3.02 -13.27
CA ALA A 49 6.79 -3.89 -13.83
C ALA A 49 7.83 -4.27 -12.76
N LYS A 50 8.32 -3.29 -12.00
CA LYS A 50 9.26 -3.53 -10.88
C LYS A 50 8.67 -4.42 -9.80
N ALA A 51 7.40 -4.27 -9.45
CA ALA A 51 6.75 -5.13 -8.46
C ALA A 51 6.73 -6.59 -8.92
N GLN A 52 6.46 -6.83 -10.21
CA GLN A 52 6.49 -8.17 -10.78
C GLN A 52 7.92 -8.73 -10.83
N GLU A 53 8.87 -7.96 -11.38
CA GLU A 53 10.25 -8.41 -11.61
C GLU A 53 11.07 -8.57 -10.32
N GLN A 54 10.93 -7.66 -9.37
CA GLN A 54 11.82 -7.56 -8.21
C GLN A 54 11.20 -8.13 -6.94
N ALA A 55 9.87 -8.10 -6.83
CA ALA A 55 9.15 -8.54 -5.64
C ALA A 55 8.29 -9.78 -5.86
N GLY A 56 8.20 -10.30 -7.10
CA GLY A 56 7.42 -11.50 -7.42
C GLY A 56 5.91 -11.31 -7.31
N VAL A 57 5.41 -10.07 -7.40
CA VAL A 57 3.97 -9.80 -7.38
C VAL A 57 3.35 -10.31 -8.68
N VAL A 58 2.20 -10.99 -8.58
CA VAL A 58 1.41 -11.42 -9.75
C VAL A 58 0.20 -10.52 -9.88
N ILE A 59 0.10 -9.86 -11.04
CA ILE A 59 -0.97 -8.91 -11.36
C ILE A 59 -1.69 -9.40 -12.60
N GLU A 60 -2.96 -9.74 -12.45
CA GLU A 60 -3.82 -10.14 -13.54
C GLU A 60 -4.54 -8.94 -14.15
N LYS A 61 -4.77 -9.03 -15.47
CA LYS A 61 -5.50 -8.02 -16.24
C LYS A 61 -6.70 -8.68 -16.90
N THR A 62 -7.89 -8.32 -16.44
CA THR A 62 -9.15 -8.82 -17.00
C THR A 62 -9.75 -7.77 -17.91
N LYS A 63 -9.87 -8.09 -19.19
CA LYS A 63 -10.55 -7.22 -20.16
C LYS A 63 -12.06 -7.31 -19.92
N ILE A 64 -12.67 -6.22 -19.45
CA ILE A 64 -14.11 -6.13 -19.19
C ILE A 64 -14.85 -5.64 -20.44
N SER A 65 -14.25 -4.71 -21.20
CA SER A 65 -14.79 -4.20 -22.46
C SER A 65 -13.67 -3.78 -23.42
N HIS A 66 -14.04 -3.22 -24.58
CA HIS A 66 -13.06 -2.74 -25.56
C HIS A 66 -12.17 -1.59 -25.03
N ARG A 67 -12.61 -0.87 -23.99
CA ARG A 67 -11.88 0.26 -23.39
C ARG A 67 -11.64 0.12 -21.88
N HIS A 68 -12.10 -0.96 -21.26
CA HIS A 68 -12.02 -1.15 -19.82
C HIS A 68 -11.26 -2.43 -19.48
N VAL A 69 -10.17 -2.26 -18.74
CA VAL A 69 -9.36 -3.35 -18.17
C VAL A 69 -9.37 -3.19 -16.66
N ARG A 70 -9.69 -4.28 -15.96
CA ARG A 70 -9.64 -4.38 -14.50
C ARG A 70 -8.36 -5.09 -14.09
N TYR A 71 -7.68 -4.56 -13.08
CA TYR A 71 -6.47 -5.12 -12.50
C TYR A 71 -6.79 -5.84 -11.20
N ALA A 72 -6.11 -6.94 -10.92
CA ALA A 72 -6.19 -7.65 -9.63
C ALA A 72 -4.82 -8.19 -9.24
N ILE A 73 -4.46 -8.08 -7.96
CA ILE A 73 -3.27 -8.74 -7.42
C ILE A 73 -3.70 -10.13 -6.95
N THR A 74 -3.13 -11.18 -7.54
CA THR A 74 -3.45 -12.58 -7.19
C THR A 74 -2.39 -13.20 -6.29
N ASP A 75 -1.16 -12.70 -6.36
CA ASP A 75 -0.08 -13.05 -5.43
C ASP A 75 0.73 -11.78 -5.10
N TRP A 76 1.00 -11.57 -3.82
CA TRP A 76 1.79 -10.43 -3.33
C TRP A 76 3.30 -10.72 -3.36
N GLY A 77 3.69 -11.93 -3.73
CA GLY A 77 5.07 -12.38 -3.73
C GLY A 77 5.64 -12.54 -2.32
N PRO A 78 6.92 -12.94 -2.19
CA PRO A 78 7.51 -13.29 -0.90
C PRO A 78 7.84 -12.09 0.00
N VAL A 79 7.93 -10.88 -0.55
CA VAL A 79 8.51 -9.72 0.18
C VAL A 79 7.50 -8.62 0.52
N ILE A 80 6.38 -8.51 -0.20
CA ILE A 80 5.40 -7.45 0.04
C ILE A 80 4.22 -8.02 0.83
N LYS A 81 3.85 -7.36 1.92
CA LYS A 81 2.60 -7.65 2.64
C LYS A 81 1.51 -6.68 2.21
N LYS A 82 0.33 -7.21 1.84
CA LYS A 82 -0.89 -6.45 1.54
C LYS A 82 -1.18 -5.35 2.56
N SER A 83 -1.13 -5.69 3.86
CA SER A 83 -1.40 -4.74 4.94
C SER A 83 -0.42 -3.57 4.95
N GLY A 84 0.88 -3.82 4.75
CA GLY A 84 1.90 -2.77 4.68
C GLY A 84 1.70 -1.85 3.48
N ALA A 85 1.28 -2.39 2.34
CA ALA A 85 0.92 -1.59 1.18
C ALA A 85 -0.27 -0.67 1.46
N ILE A 86 -1.34 -1.20 2.06
CA ILE A 86 -2.52 -0.41 2.44
C ILE A 86 -2.15 0.67 3.47
N MET A 87 -1.29 0.36 4.45
CA MET A 87 -0.77 1.36 5.39
C MET A 87 -0.01 2.47 4.67
N ALA A 88 0.81 2.16 3.67
CA ALA A 88 1.53 3.17 2.90
C ALA A 88 0.57 4.08 2.14
N PHE A 89 -0.50 3.50 1.60
CA PHE A 89 -1.55 4.23 0.87
C PHE A 89 -2.33 5.18 1.77
N LYS A 90 -2.53 4.81 3.04
CA LYS A 90 -3.18 5.66 4.05
C LYS A 90 -2.24 6.66 4.72
N GLY A 91 -0.93 6.57 4.50
CA GLY A 91 0.08 7.37 5.20
C GLY A 91 0.40 6.90 6.62
N GLU A 92 0.01 5.67 6.96
CA GLU A 92 0.20 5.05 8.27
C GLU A 92 1.48 4.19 8.32
N LEU A 93 2.10 3.89 7.17
CA LEU A 93 3.30 3.05 7.16
C LEU A 93 4.50 3.80 7.74
N GLY A 94 4.96 3.34 8.91
CA GLY A 94 6.05 3.95 9.65
C GLY A 94 5.61 5.11 10.56
N SER A 95 4.32 5.42 10.64
CA SER A 95 3.81 6.26 11.72
C SER A 95 3.98 5.46 13.01
N VAL A 96 4.94 5.87 13.85
CA VAL A 96 5.11 5.30 15.17
C VAL A 96 3.84 5.64 15.95
N GLU A 97 2.89 4.71 16.07
CA GLU A 97 2.02 4.71 17.23
C GLU A 97 2.94 4.41 18.41
N THR A 98 3.37 5.46 19.12
CA THR A 98 4.06 5.33 20.40
C THR A 98 3.13 4.62 21.39
N SER A 99 3.10 3.29 21.35
CA SER A 99 2.44 2.43 22.34
C SER A 99 3.19 2.40 23.69
N VAL A 100 4.07 3.38 23.94
CA VAL A 100 4.80 3.54 25.22
C VAL A 100 3.85 3.92 26.37
N SER A 101 2.59 4.30 26.10
CA SER A 101 1.67 4.74 27.16
C SER A 101 0.84 3.63 27.84
N ARG A 102 0.87 2.38 27.39
CA ARG A 102 0.00 1.33 27.99
C ARG A 102 0.62 0.53 29.14
N ASN A 103 1.94 0.53 29.31
CA ASN A 103 2.62 -0.32 30.31
C ASN A 103 3.12 0.40 31.59
N ARG A 104 2.90 1.71 31.74
CA ARG A 104 3.32 2.44 32.97
C ARG A 104 2.30 2.35 34.11
N SER A 105 1.05 1.96 33.83
CA SER A 105 0.00 1.87 34.87
C SER A 105 0.10 0.60 35.73
N LEU A 106 0.67 -0.50 35.20
CA LEU A 106 0.72 -1.80 35.90
C LEU A 106 1.88 -1.94 36.90
N ARG A 107 2.86 -1.01 36.92
CA ARG A 107 3.97 -1.08 37.88
C ARG A 107 3.77 -0.27 39.16
N LYS A 108 2.84 0.69 39.20
CA LYS A 108 2.59 1.50 40.41
C LYS A 108 1.69 0.82 41.45
N SER A 109 1.06 -0.31 41.10
CA SER A 109 0.15 -1.04 41.99
C SER A 109 0.85 -2.09 42.86
N ASN A 110 2.12 -2.44 42.57
CA ASN A 110 2.81 -3.56 43.24
C ASN A 110 3.87 -3.14 44.26
N GLU A 111 4.00 -1.84 44.56
CA GLU A 111 4.96 -1.30 45.55
C GLU A 111 4.27 -0.69 46.79
N LYS A 112 2.95 -0.86 46.95
CA LYS A 112 2.20 -0.34 48.11
C LYS A 112 1.44 -1.40 48.92
N GLY A 113 1.91 -2.64 48.91
CA GLY A 113 1.30 -3.75 49.65
C GLY A 113 2.31 -4.81 50.05
N ALA A 114 3.30 -4.41 50.86
CA ALA A 114 4.10 -5.30 51.69
C ALA A 114 4.20 -4.66 53.07
#